data_AF-A0A256XBK7-F1
#
_entry.id   AF-A0A256XBK7-F1
#
_cell.length_a   1.000
_cell.length_b   1.000
_cell.length_c   1.000
_cell.angle_alpha   90.00
_cell.angle_beta   90.00
_cell.angle_gamma   90.00
#
_symmetry.space_group_name_H-M   'P 1'
#
loop_
_entity.id
_entity.type
_entity.pdbx_description
1 polymer ?
#
loop_
_entity_poly.entity_id
_entity_poly.type
_entity_poly.pdbx_seq_one_letter_code
_entity_poly.pdbx_strand_id
1 'polypeptide(L)'
;MKADLTLEQAANVACLPGIYKYSITLPDGHQGYGFPIGGVAAIDADEGVISPGGIGYDINCLPKGTRILTKYGYAIPIEKIKLGDELTIIDEVGKFRKVSNVVALLGRKSEKLIRITTRAGYEIRVTEDHPILTKNGMVEAENIGIGALVAIYPFEGVEYEEPEEFVILSGEEFSENIKKELRKRNLIPLTSRNSKLQIILKLLGYALGKQ
;
A
#
# COMPACT_ATOMS: atom_id res chain seq x y z
N MET A 1 -22.63 -16.38 12.82
CA MET A 1 -23.80 -16.28 11.91
C MET A 1 -24.92 -15.33 12.33
N LYS A 2 -25.61 -15.49 13.49
CA LYS A 2 -26.69 -14.54 13.88
C LYS A 2 -26.19 -13.23 14.53
N ALA A 3 -24.93 -13.21 14.97
CA ALA A 3 -24.34 -12.12 15.71
C ALA A 3 -23.26 -11.35 14.91
N ASP A 4 -23.12 -11.64 13.63
CA ASP A 4 -22.08 -11.12 12.73
C ASP A 4 -22.64 -10.92 11.32
N LEU A 5 -21.81 -10.43 10.40
CA LEU A 5 -22.22 -10.13 9.02
C LEU A 5 -22.25 -11.36 8.10
N THR A 6 -22.10 -12.60 8.62
CA THR A 6 -21.95 -13.80 7.79
C THR A 6 -23.11 -13.99 6.80
N LEU A 7 -24.35 -13.81 7.26
CA LEU A 7 -25.55 -14.00 6.43
C LEU A 7 -25.72 -12.87 5.40
N GLU A 8 -25.35 -11.64 5.78
CA GLU A 8 -25.36 -10.49 4.87
C GLU A 8 -24.29 -10.64 3.78
N GLN A 9 -23.08 -11.08 4.14
CA GLN A 9 -22.02 -11.41 3.19
C GLN A 9 -22.45 -12.52 2.25
N ALA A 10 -23.07 -13.59 2.76
CA ALA A 10 -23.59 -14.67 1.91
C ALA A 10 -24.64 -14.16 0.91
N ALA A 11 -25.55 -13.29 1.35
CA ALA A 11 -26.57 -12.66 0.50
C ALA A 11 -25.95 -11.72 -0.54
N ASN A 12 -24.94 -10.92 -0.16
CA ASN A 12 -24.23 -10.04 -1.09
C ASN A 12 -23.48 -10.85 -2.16
N VAL A 13 -22.83 -11.94 -1.77
CA VAL A 13 -22.18 -12.88 -2.71
C VAL A 13 -23.21 -13.48 -3.67
N ALA A 14 -24.42 -13.79 -3.18
CA ALA A 14 -25.52 -14.29 -4.00
C ALA A 14 -25.99 -13.31 -5.09
N CYS A 15 -25.62 -12.03 -4.98
CA CYS A 15 -25.96 -10.98 -5.93
C CYS A 15 -24.81 -10.63 -6.90
N LEU A 16 -23.67 -11.33 -6.82
CA LEU A 16 -22.53 -11.04 -7.70
C LEU A 16 -22.83 -11.43 -9.15
N PRO A 17 -22.37 -10.64 -10.14
CA PRO A 17 -22.49 -10.99 -11.55
C PRO A 17 -21.86 -12.35 -11.85
N GLY A 18 -22.55 -13.14 -12.69
CA GLY A 18 -22.09 -14.46 -13.10
C GLY A 18 -22.26 -15.55 -12.05
N ILE A 19 -22.96 -15.31 -10.93
CA ILE A 19 -23.28 -16.41 -10.01
C ILE A 19 -24.16 -17.45 -10.72
N TYR A 20 -23.77 -18.72 -10.64
CA TYR A 20 -24.50 -19.78 -11.33
C TYR A 20 -25.88 -20.06 -10.71
N LYS A 21 -25.92 -20.22 -9.39
CA LYS A 21 -27.17 -20.64 -8.72
C LYS A 21 -27.26 -20.22 -7.27
N TYR A 22 -26.29 -20.61 -6.44
CA TYR A 22 -26.37 -20.43 -5.00
C TYR A 22 -25.04 -19.92 -4.44
N SER A 23 -25.14 -19.07 -3.43
CA SER A 23 -24.10 -18.82 -2.43
C SER A 23 -24.44 -19.68 -1.22
N ILE A 24 -23.57 -20.63 -0.89
CA ILE A 24 -23.79 -21.61 0.19
C ILE A 24 -22.84 -21.28 1.33
N THR A 25 -23.35 -21.14 2.54
CA THR A 25 -22.52 -21.01 3.75
C THR A 25 -22.63 -22.28 4.57
N LEU A 26 -21.50 -22.92 4.84
CA LEU A 26 -21.40 -24.14 5.65
C LEU A 26 -21.67 -23.85 7.14
N PRO A 27 -22.03 -24.85 7.98
CA PRO A 27 -22.42 -24.63 9.38
C PRO A 27 -21.37 -23.96 10.27
N ASP A 28 -20.09 -24.09 9.94
CA ASP A 28 -18.94 -23.44 10.60
C ASP A 28 -18.65 -22.03 10.08
N GLY A 29 -19.47 -21.55 9.15
CA GLY A 29 -19.24 -20.27 8.50
C GLY A 29 -19.37 -19.09 9.45
N HIS A 30 -18.48 -18.12 9.24
CA HIS A 30 -18.38 -16.91 10.03
C HIS A 30 -17.95 -15.74 9.16
N GLN A 31 -18.02 -14.53 9.72
CA GLN A 31 -17.76 -13.31 8.98
C GLN A 31 -16.33 -13.28 8.44
N GLY A 32 -16.20 -13.10 7.12
CA GLY A 32 -14.94 -12.79 6.45
C GLY A 32 -14.85 -11.30 6.10
N TYR A 33 -14.16 -10.96 5.01
CA TYR A 33 -14.01 -9.57 4.56
C TYR A 33 -15.10 -9.12 3.58
N GLY A 34 -15.37 -9.90 2.55
CA GLY A 34 -16.49 -9.69 1.61
C GLY A 34 -17.39 -10.92 1.44
N PHE A 35 -16.81 -12.10 1.60
CA PHE A 35 -17.44 -13.42 1.55
C PHE A 35 -17.36 -14.01 2.96
N PRO A 36 -18.33 -14.83 3.37
CA PRO A 36 -18.21 -15.57 4.61
C PRO A 36 -17.07 -16.60 4.49
N ILE A 37 -16.26 -16.73 5.55
CA ILE A 37 -15.38 -17.89 5.69
C ILE A 37 -16.29 -19.12 5.81
N GLY A 38 -15.94 -20.22 5.15
CA GLY A 38 -16.84 -21.38 5.00
C GLY A 38 -17.95 -21.19 3.96
N GLY A 39 -17.89 -20.11 3.16
CA GLY A 39 -18.76 -19.87 2.00
C GLY A 39 -18.26 -20.51 0.71
N VAL A 40 -19.17 -20.97 -0.13
CA VAL A 40 -18.93 -21.49 -1.47
C VAL A 40 -19.88 -20.81 -2.46
N ALA A 41 -19.32 -20.20 -3.50
CA ALA A 41 -20.09 -19.64 -4.61
C ALA A 41 -19.40 -20.01 -5.93
N ALA A 42 -20.18 -20.49 -6.90
CA ALA A 42 -19.72 -20.72 -8.26
C ALA A 42 -20.03 -19.49 -9.11
N ILE A 43 -18.99 -18.92 -9.73
CA ILE A 43 -19.05 -17.71 -10.55
C ILE A 43 -18.53 -18.06 -11.94
N ASP A 44 -19.19 -17.54 -12.97
CA ASP A 44 -18.79 -17.70 -14.37
C ASP A 44 -17.37 -17.20 -14.61
N ALA A 45 -16.57 -18.01 -15.30
CA ALA A 45 -15.16 -17.74 -15.50
C ALA A 45 -14.90 -16.67 -16.58
N ASP A 46 -15.81 -16.52 -17.54
CA ASP A 46 -15.66 -15.62 -18.68
C ASP A 46 -16.39 -14.29 -18.43
N GLU A 47 -17.62 -14.34 -17.90
CA GLU A 47 -18.52 -13.19 -17.75
C GLU A 47 -18.78 -12.79 -16.29
N GLY A 48 -18.19 -13.51 -15.34
CA GLY A 48 -18.37 -13.29 -13.90
C GLY A 48 -17.34 -12.34 -13.28
N VAL A 49 -17.18 -12.44 -11.96
CA VAL A 49 -16.26 -11.61 -11.18
C VAL A 49 -15.15 -12.41 -10.53
N ILE A 50 -13.94 -11.84 -10.52
CA ILE A 50 -12.79 -12.34 -9.76
C ILE A 50 -12.58 -11.43 -8.56
N SER A 51 -12.57 -12.00 -7.35
CA SER A 51 -12.31 -11.26 -6.10
C SER A 51 -11.06 -11.80 -5.41
N PRO A 52 -9.88 -11.18 -5.62
CA PRO A 52 -8.60 -11.64 -5.07
C PRO A 52 -8.46 -11.51 -3.54
N GLY A 53 -9.52 -11.04 -2.86
CA GLY A 53 -9.61 -10.96 -1.40
C GLY A 53 -11.04 -11.18 -0.89
N GLY A 54 -11.84 -11.96 -1.61
CA GLY A 54 -13.25 -12.16 -1.30
C GLY A 54 -13.47 -12.65 0.13
N ILE A 55 -12.77 -13.72 0.52
CA ILE A 55 -12.89 -14.32 1.85
C ILE A 55 -12.08 -13.53 2.88
N GLY A 56 -10.84 -13.18 2.54
CA GLY A 56 -9.96 -12.37 3.35
C GLY A 56 -8.54 -12.31 2.80
N TYR A 57 -7.67 -11.65 3.54
CA TYR A 57 -6.23 -11.61 3.27
C TYR A 57 -5.52 -12.32 4.42
N ASP A 58 -4.51 -13.13 4.13
CA ASP A 58 -3.53 -13.51 5.14
C ASP A 58 -2.81 -12.24 5.59
N ILE A 59 -3.00 -11.89 6.87
CA ILE A 59 -2.59 -10.60 7.40
C ILE A 59 -1.09 -10.65 7.74
N ASN A 60 -0.30 -10.60 6.66
CA ASN A 60 1.16 -10.57 6.66
C ASN A 60 1.63 -9.19 7.12
N CYS A 61 2.02 -9.05 8.38
CA CYS A 61 2.21 -7.75 9.01
C CYS A 61 3.67 -7.34 9.20
N LEU A 62 3.89 -6.03 9.06
CA LEU A 62 5.08 -5.34 9.53
C LEU A 62 4.73 -4.60 10.84
N PRO A 63 5.64 -4.56 11.83
CA PRO A 63 5.40 -3.85 13.08
C PRO A 63 5.47 -2.34 12.88
N LYS A 64 4.85 -1.61 13.82
CA LYS A 64 4.96 -0.15 13.93
C LYS A 64 6.42 0.30 13.89
N GLY A 65 6.70 1.40 13.19
CA GLY A 65 8.06 1.93 13.01
C GLY A 65 8.83 1.32 11.83
N THR A 66 8.29 0.29 11.16
CA THR A 66 8.90 -0.22 9.93
C THR A 66 8.93 0.88 8.87
N ARG A 67 10.10 1.14 8.32
CA ARG A 67 10.33 2.21 7.33
C ARG A 67 9.90 1.75 5.96
N ILE A 68 9.01 2.51 5.31
CA ILE A 68 8.48 2.21 3.99
C ILE A 68 8.87 3.32 3.03
N LEU A 69 9.43 2.95 1.87
CA LEU A 69 9.94 3.88 0.88
C LEU A 69 8.82 4.42 -0.02
N THR A 70 8.64 5.74 -0.02
CA THR A 70 7.67 6.42 -0.89
C THR A 70 8.19 6.56 -2.31
N LYS A 71 7.31 6.90 -3.27
CA LYS A 71 7.74 7.16 -4.66
C LYS A 71 8.75 8.31 -4.79
N TYR A 72 8.76 9.25 -3.84
CA TYR A 72 9.65 10.40 -3.85
C TYR A 72 11.00 10.15 -3.17
N GLY A 73 11.22 8.94 -2.64
CA GLY A 73 12.53 8.53 -2.12
C GLY A 73 12.79 8.87 -0.65
N TYR A 74 11.81 9.41 0.06
CA TYR A 74 11.85 9.49 1.52
C TYR A 74 11.13 8.29 2.14
N ALA A 75 11.53 7.92 3.35
CA ALA A 75 10.89 6.82 4.08
C ALA A 75 10.03 7.35 5.22
N ILE A 76 8.86 6.71 5.41
CA ILE A 76 7.97 6.97 6.54
C ILE A 76 7.68 5.69 7.31
N PRO A 77 7.41 5.76 8.62
CA PRO A 77 6.90 4.63 9.37
C PRO A 77 5.58 4.11 8.78
N ILE A 78 5.38 2.80 8.76
CA ILE A 78 4.19 2.15 8.19
C ILE A 78 2.87 2.70 8.76
N GLU A 79 2.84 3.10 10.03
CA GLU A 79 1.65 3.67 10.67
C GLU A 79 1.26 5.06 10.15
N LYS A 80 2.15 5.73 9.41
CA LYS A 80 1.88 7.04 8.80
C LYS A 80 1.34 6.93 7.37
N ILE A 81 1.34 5.73 6.77
CA ILE A 81 0.83 5.50 5.42
C ILE A 81 -0.68 5.68 5.39
N LYS A 82 -1.17 6.30 4.31
CA LYS A 82 -2.59 6.59 4.06
C LYS A 82 -3.05 5.93 2.77
N LEU A 83 -4.37 5.75 2.65
CA LEU A 83 -4.98 5.31 1.38
C LEU A 83 -4.65 6.31 0.27
N GLY A 84 -4.27 5.79 -0.89
CA GLY A 84 -3.83 6.58 -2.03
C GLY A 84 -2.36 6.98 -2.02
N ASP A 85 -1.61 6.76 -0.93
CA ASP A 85 -0.17 6.98 -0.93
C ASP A 85 0.50 6.10 -1.99
N GLU A 86 1.50 6.66 -2.65
CA GLU A 86 2.25 5.99 -3.71
C GLU A 86 3.61 5.54 -3.20
N LEU A 87 3.80 4.22 -3.17
CA LEU A 87 4.97 3.57 -2.60
C LEU A 87 5.89 3.04 -3.70
N THR A 88 7.18 2.96 -3.37
CA THR A 88 8.15 2.26 -4.20
C THR A 88 8.02 0.76 -3.97
N ILE A 89 7.81 0.00 -5.04
CA ILE A 89 7.80 -1.45 -5.01
C ILE A 89 8.90 -2.02 -5.92
N ILE A 90 9.26 -3.26 -5.64
CA ILE A 90 10.20 -4.05 -6.42
C ILE A 90 9.41 -5.18 -7.05
N ASP A 91 9.66 -5.47 -8.33
CA ASP A 91 9.04 -6.59 -9.01
C ASP A 91 9.56 -7.95 -8.51
N GLU A 92 8.89 -9.02 -8.91
CA GLU A 92 9.20 -10.41 -8.50
C GLU A 92 10.65 -10.83 -8.82
N VAL A 93 11.31 -10.14 -9.75
CA VAL A 93 12.69 -10.41 -10.19
C VAL A 93 13.72 -9.50 -9.49
N GLY A 94 13.27 -8.54 -8.67
CA GLY A 94 14.20 -7.65 -7.96
C GLY A 94 14.80 -6.53 -8.82
N LYS A 95 14.34 -6.36 -10.07
CA LYS A 95 15.05 -5.60 -11.11
C LYS A 95 14.46 -4.24 -11.40
N PHE A 96 13.14 -4.09 -11.31
CA PHE A 96 12.47 -2.86 -11.73
C PHE A 96 11.77 -2.17 -10.57
N ARG A 97 12.08 -0.87 -10.42
CA ARG A 97 11.34 0.03 -9.53
C ARG A 97 10.00 0.35 -10.18
N LYS A 98 8.91 -0.03 -9.52
CA LYS A 98 7.56 0.42 -9.88
C LYS A 98 6.98 1.26 -8.76
N VAL A 99 5.92 1.99 -9.08
CA VAL A 99 5.12 2.73 -8.12
C VAL A 99 3.76 2.07 -8.05
N SER A 100 3.26 1.86 -6.83
CA SER A 100 1.90 1.36 -6.60
C SER A 100 1.20 2.20 -5.55
N ASN A 101 -0.11 2.37 -5.71
CA ASN A 101 -0.96 3.05 -4.75
C ASN A 101 -1.44 2.10 -3.65
N VAL A 102 -1.57 2.63 -2.44
CA VAL A 102 -2.15 1.90 -1.30
C VAL A 102 -3.67 1.92 -1.40
N VAL A 103 -4.27 0.75 -1.58
CA VAL A 103 -5.73 0.59 -1.72
C VAL A 103 -6.42 0.14 -0.43
N ALA A 104 -5.66 -0.46 0.49
CA ALA A 104 -6.16 -0.96 1.77
C ALA A 104 -5.05 -0.86 2.83
N LEU A 105 -5.46 -0.67 4.07
CA LEU A 105 -4.60 -0.71 5.25
C LEU A 105 -5.22 -1.69 6.23
N LEU A 106 -4.48 -2.77 6.51
CA LEU A 106 -4.90 -3.86 7.39
C LEU A 106 -3.86 -4.05 8.48
N GLY A 107 -4.30 -4.52 9.64
CA GLY A 107 -3.40 -4.82 10.74
C GLY A 107 -4.03 -5.76 11.74
N ARG A 108 -3.19 -6.53 12.42
CA ARG A 108 -3.56 -7.37 13.55
C ARG A 108 -2.55 -7.19 14.68
N LYS A 109 -2.94 -7.56 15.90
CA LYS A 109 -1.98 -7.74 16.99
C LYS A 109 -1.25 -9.06 16.79
N SER A 110 0.05 -9.05 17.02
CA SER A 110 0.88 -10.26 17.08
C SER A 110 1.76 -10.18 18.31
N GLU A 111 1.90 -11.29 19.03
CA GLU A 111 2.81 -11.41 20.17
C GLU A 111 4.21 -11.86 19.75
N LYS A 112 4.33 -12.43 18.55
CA LYS A 112 5.59 -12.96 18.02
C LYS A 112 5.95 -12.26 16.72
N LEU A 113 7.24 -11.94 16.59
CA LEU A 113 7.85 -11.39 15.39
C LEU A 113 9.13 -12.16 15.10
N ILE A 114 9.39 -12.39 13.82
CA ILE A 114 10.65 -12.90 13.32
C ILE A 114 11.53 -11.73 12.94
N ARG A 115 12.79 -11.78 13.36
CA ARG A 115 13.83 -10.82 12.96
C ARG A 115 14.78 -11.51 11.99
N ILE A 116 14.88 -10.97 10.78
CA ILE A 116 15.83 -11.44 9.76
C ILE A 116 16.92 -10.39 9.64
N THR A 117 18.16 -10.80 9.86
CA THR A 117 19.35 -9.95 9.74
C THR A 117 20.25 -10.51 8.66
N THR A 118 20.63 -9.67 7.70
CA THR A 118 21.52 -10.04 6.61
C THR A 118 22.98 -9.79 7.00
N ARG A 119 23.91 -10.50 6.35
CA ARG A 119 25.36 -10.24 6.51
C ARG A 119 25.75 -8.80 6.15
N ALA A 120 24.99 -8.14 5.27
CA ALA A 120 25.22 -6.76 4.86
C ALA A 120 24.73 -5.73 5.90
N GLY A 121 24.13 -6.16 7.01
CA GLY A 121 23.67 -5.30 8.10
C GLY A 121 22.20 -4.87 8.00
N TYR A 122 21.48 -5.22 6.92
CA TYR A 122 20.04 -4.96 6.82
C TYR A 122 19.26 -5.85 7.79
N GLU A 123 18.24 -5.28 8.42
CA GLU A 123 17.35 -5.96 9.34
C GLU A 123 15.89 -5.67 8.99
N ILE A 124 15.04 -6.69 9.10
CA ILE A 124 13.58 -6.53 9.09
C ILE A 124 12.96 -7.36 10.21
N ARG A 125 11.86 -6.86 10.77
CA ARG A 125 11.02 -7.56 11.76
C ARG A 125 9.63 -7.73 11.17
N VAL A 126 9.09 -8.93 11.18
CA VAL A 126 7.84 -9.28 10.49
C VAL A 126 7.05 -10.37 11.25
N THR A 127 5.78 -10.58 10.94
CA THR A 127 5.06 -11.78 11.42
C THR A 127 5.55 -13.06 10.73
N GLU A 128 5.28 -14.21 11.34
CA GLU A 128 5.82 -15.52 10.91
C GLU A 128 5.42 -15.89 9.46
N ASP A 129 4.18 -15.57 9.11
CA ASP A 129 3.55 -15.74 7.78
C ASP A 129 3.99 -14.67 6.75
N HIS A 130 4.74 -13.64 7.14
CA HIS A 130 5.06 -12.55 6.23
C HIS A 130 6.01 -13.05 5.11
N PRO A 131 5.63 -12.93 3.83
CA PRO A 131 6.43 -13.40 2.73
C PRO A 131 7.63 -12.48 2.51
N ILE A 132 8.80 -13.09 2.36
CA ILE A 132 10.06 -12.43 2.06
C ILE A 132 10.55 -12.92 0.70
N LEU A 133 10.92 -11.99 -0.17
CA LEU A 133 11.40 -12.32 -1.51
C LEU A 133 12.79 -12.96 -1.44
N THR A 134 12.89 -14.19 -1.95
CA THR A 134 14.15 -14.96 -2.05
C THR A 134 14.47 -15.28 -3.51
N LYS A 135 15.60 -15.95 -3.76
CA LYS A 135 15.93 -16.46 -5.11
C LYS A 135 14.91 -17.45 -5.67
N ASN A 136 14.15 -18.12 -4.81
CA ASN A 136 13.15 -19.12 -5.20
C ASN A 136 11.72 -18.56 -5.16
N GLY A 137 11.56 -17.23 -5.12
CA GLY A 137 10.28 -16.56 -4.96
C GLY A 137 9.99 -16.18 -3.51
N MET A 138 8.72 -15.92 -3.22
CA MET A 138 8.25 -15.53 -1.88
C MET A 138 8.27 -16.73 -0.93
N VAL A 139 8.91 -16.58 0.22
CA VAL A 139 8.96 -17.58 1.29
C VAL A 139 8.55 -16.92 2.60
N GLU A 140 7.67 -17.55 3.36
CA GLU A 140 7.26 -17.06 4.68
C GLU A 140 8.47 -16.92 5.61
N ALA A 141 8.45 -15.90 6.46
CA ALA A 141 9.56 -15.56 7.33
C ALA A 141 9.97 -16.70 8.27
N GLU A 142 9.03 -17.53 8.74
CA GLU A 142 9.33 -18.68 9.59
C GLU A 142 10.11 -19.79 8.88
N ASN A 143 9.97 -19.85 7.56
CA ASN A 143 10.60 -20.86 6.72
C ASN A 143 11.97 -20.41 6.18
N ILE A 144 12.43 -19.21 6.55
CA ILE A 144 13.75 -18.70 6.18
C ILE A 144 14.83 -19.25 7.11
N GLY A 145 15.64 -20.17 6.57
CA GLY A 145 16.81 -20.71 7.25
C GLY A 145 18.06 -19.81 7.18
N ILE A 146 18.99 -20.05 8.10
CA ILE A 146 20.31 -19.40 8.10
C ILE A 146 21.04 -19.73 6.80
N GLY A 147 21.60 -18.70 6.15
CA GLY A 147 22.29 -18.82 4.87
C GLY A 147 21.40 -18.64 3.64
N ALA A 148 20.09 -18.50 3.81
CA ALA A 148 19.19 -18.14 2.73
C ALA A 148 19.54 -16.77 2.14
N LEU A 149 19.36 -16.63 0.82
CA LEU A 149 19.54 -15.37 0.10
C LEU A 149 18.19 -14.68 -0.07
N VAL A 150 18.06 -13.52 0.55
CA VAL A 150 16.89 -12.64 0.47
C VAL A 150 17.18 -11.45 -0.42
N ALA A 151 16.16 -10.91 -1.07
CA ALA A 151 16.26 -9.68 -1.83
C ALA A 151 16.50 -8.50 -0.87
N ILE A 152 17.41 -7.60 -1.23
CA ILE A 152 17.67 -6.36 -0.51
C ILE A 152 17.55 -5.18 -1.47
N TYR A 153 17.14 -4.05 -0.92
CA TYR A 153 17.16 -2.78 -1.63
C TYR A 153 18.06 -1.80 -0.87
N PRO A 154 19.23 -1.44 -1.40
CA PRO A 154 20.23 -0.72 -0.61
C PRO A 154 19.84 0.68 -0.14
N PHE A 155 18.87 1.32 -0.79
CA PHE A 155 18.45 2.68 -0.47
C PHE A 155 17.26 2.69 0.49
N GLU A 156 17.50 3.05 1.75
CA GLU A 156 16.51 3.04 2.84
C GLU A 156 15.66 4.32 2.93
N GLY A 157 15.83 5.22 1.95
CA GLY A 157 15.15 6.49 1.89
C GLY A 157 15.76 7.57 2.78
N VAL A 158 15.54 8.83 2.39
CA VAL A 158 15.90 10.00 3.19
C VAL A 158 14.93 10.13 4.37
N GLU A 159 15.41 10.65 5.51
CA GLU A 159 14.55 10.98 6.64
C GLU A 159 13.49 12.02 6.22
N TYR A 160 12.28 11.81 6.71
CA TYR A 160 11.15 12.70 6.45
C TYR A 160 10.68 13.31 7.76
N GLU A 161 10.81 14.62 7.83
CA GLU A 161 10.14 15.45 8.82
C GLU A 161 9.01 16.21 8.11
N GLU A 162 7.84 16.24 8.74
CA GLU A 162 6.71 16.95 8.17
C GLU A 162 7.00 18.45 8.24
N PRO A 163 7.01 19.16 7.10
CA PRO A 163 7.35 20.58 7.11
C PRO A 163 6.25 21.38 7.80
N GLU A 164 6.66 22.43 8.51
CA GLU A 164 5.72 23.46 8.97
C GLU A 164 4.99 24.04 7.77
N GLU A 165 3.67 24.19 7.93
CA GLU A 165 2.85 24.77 6.86
C GLU A 165 3.01 26.29 6.85
N PHE A 166 3.52 26.81 5.74
CA PHE A 166 3.53 28.23 5.47
C PHE A 166 3.16 28.49 4.00
N VAL A 167 2.62 29.68 3.75
CA VAL A 167 2.26 30.13 2.40
C VAL A 167 3.53 30.64 1.71
N ILE A 168 3.90 29.99 0.60
CA ILE A 168 4.97 30.42 -0.30
C ILE A 168 4.46 31.48 -1.27
N LEU A 169 3.24 31.29 -1.79
CA LEU A 169 2.63 32.16 -2.78
C LEU A 169 1.13 32.29 -2.49
N SER A 170 0.68 33.48 -2.11
CA SER A 170 -0.74 33.75 -1.84
C SER A 170 -1.57 33.68 -3.13
N GLY A 171 -0.99 34.19 -4.22
CA GLY A 171 -1.66 34.35 -5.49
C GLY A 171 -2.23 35.75 -5.72
N GLU A 172 -2.18 36.64 -4.72
CA GLU A 172 -2.68 38.03 -4.83
C GLU A 172 -1.90 38.86 -5.86
N GLU A 173 -0.65 38.49 -6.11
CA GLU A 173 0.30 39.18 -6.97
C GLU A 173 0.02 38.98 -8.47
N PHE A 174 -0.88 38.06 -8.84
CA PHE A 174 -1.14 37.69 -10.22
C PHE A 174 -2.41 38.35 -10.80
N SER A 175 -2.45 38.51 -12.12
CA SER A 175 -3.66 38.91 -12.84
C SER A 175 -4.74 37.82 -12.75
N GLU A 176 -6.02 38.19 -12.89
CA GLU A 176 -7.15 37.25 -12.76
C GLU A 176 -7.07 36.06 -13.72
N ASN A 177 -6.55 36.26 -14.93
CA ASN A 177 -6.35 35.17 -15.90
C ASN A 177 -5.33 34.14 -15.40
N ILE A 178 -4.23 34.60 -14.80
CA ILE A 178 -3.20 33.71 -14.24
C ILE A 178 -3.72 33.04 -12.97
N LYS A 179 -4.39 33.79 -12.09
CA LYS A 179 -5.01 33.22 -10.87
C LYS A 179 -5.96 32.08 -11.20
N LYS A 180 -6.81 32.25 -12.22
CA LYS A 180 -7.74 31.20 -12.68
C LYS A 180 -7.01 29.92 -13.08
N GLU A 181 -5.90 30.05 -13.80
CA GLU A 181 -5.14 28.91 -14.31
C GLU A 181 -4.32 28.20 -13.22
N LEU A 182 -3.80 28.97 -12.25
CA LEU A 182 -3.12 28.45 -11.07
C LEU A 182 -4.09 27.75 -10.09
N ARG A 183 -5.27 28.33 -9.85
CA ARG A 183 -6.34 27.70 -9.04
C ARG A 183 -6.79 26.38 -9.65
N LYS A 184 -6.99 26.34 -10.97
CA LYS A 184 -7.34 25.11 -11.70
C LYS A 184 -6.32 23.97 -11.48
N ARG A 185 -5.05 24.32 -11.21
CA ARG A 185 -3.97 23.36 -10.95
C ARG A 185 -3.68 23.16 -9.46
N ASN A 186 -4.46 23.76 -8.55
CA ASN A 186 -4.19 23.76 -7.12
C ASN A 186 -2.78 24.29 -6.79
N LEU A 187 -2.39 25.40 -7.43
CA LEU A 187 -1.09 26.04 -7.23
C LEU A 187 -1.16 27.36 -6.44
N ILE A 188 -2.35 27.88 -6.15
CA ILE A 188 -2.53 29.03 -5.24
C ILE A 188 -3.72 28.78 -4.27
N PRO A 189 -3.55 29.05 -2.96
CA PRO A 189 -2.27 29.40 -2.32
C PRO A 189 -1.28 28.23 -2.43
N LEU A 190 -0.03 28.52 -2.81
CA LEU A 190 1.05 27.55 -2.79
C LEU A 190 1.57 27.50 -1.37
N THR A 191 1.42 26.37 -0.70
CA THR A 191 2.00 26.15 0.63
C THR A 191 3.23 25.25 0.55
N SER A 192 4.06 25.27 1.60
CA SER A 192 5.17 24.33 1.78
C SER A 192 4.76 22.85 1.74
N ARG A 193 3.47 22.56 1.97
CA ARG A 193 2.89 21.21 1.94
C ARG A 193 2.28 20.81 0.60
N ASN A 194 2.32 21.68 -0.41
CA ASN A 194 1.77 21.36 -1.72
C ASN A 194 2.56 20.23 -2.38
N SER A 195 1.89 19.14 -2.75
CA SER A 195 2.52 17.95 -3.37
C SER A 195 3.25 18.24 -4.70
N LYS A 196 2.90 19.35 -5.37
CA LYS A 196 3.51 19.80 -6.63
C LYS A 196 4.71 20.72 -6.41
N LEU A 197 4.99 21.16 -5.18
CA LEU A 197 6.08 22.10 -4.88
C LEU A 197 7.44 21.58 -5.38
N GLN A 198 7.75 20.32 -5.12
CA GLN A 198 8.99 19.69 -5.61
C GLN A 198 9.13 19.69 -7.13
N ILE A 199 8.02 19.56 -7.86
CA ILE A 199 8.01 19.58 -9.33
C ILE A 199 8.29 21.02 -9.79
N ILE A 200 7.65 22.00 -9.15
CA ILE A 200 7.86 23.42 -9.42
C ILE A 200 9.31 23.81 -9.15
N LEU A 201 9.89 23.40 -8.04
CA LEU A 201 11.30 23.68 -7.70
C LEU A 201 12.26 23.11 -8.75
N LYS A 202 12.00 21.89 -9.25
CA LYS A 202 12.79 21.31 -10.36
C LYS A 202 12.66 22.12 -11.64
N LEU A 203 11.45 22.54 -12.01
CA LEU A 203 11.21 23.37 -13.19
C LEU A 203 11.88 24.75 -13.07
N LEU A 204 11.79 25.39 -11.90
CA LEU A 204 12.46 26.65 -11.62
C LEU A 204 13.98 26.50 -11.66
N GLY A 205 14.52 25.43 -11.06
CA GLY A 205 15.95 25.12 -11.12
C GLY A 205 16.43 24.92 -12.55
N TYR A 206 15.64 24.26 -13.39
CA TYR A 206 15.95 24.10 -14.82
C TYR A 206 15.87 25.42 -15.60
N ALA A 207 14.85 26.25 -15.33
CA ALA A 207 14.62 27.49 -16.05
C ALA A 207 15.56 28.64 -15.62
N LEU A 208 15.96 28.67 -14.35
CA LEU A 208 16.72 29.76 -13.73
C LEU A 208 18.17 29.35 -13.38
N GLY A 209 18.47 28.05 -13.37
CA GLY A 209 19.82 27.56 -13.17
C GLY A 209 20.72 28.02 -14.32
N LYS A 210 21.71 28.86 -14.01
CA LYS A 210 22.78 29.15 -14.97
C LYS A 210 23.53 27.85 -15.26
N GLN A 211 23.64 27.49 -16.54
CA GLN A 211 24.61 26.50 -17.02
C GLN A 211 26.03 27.01 -16.79
#